data_AF-A0A9N9C9L8-F1
#
_entry.id   AF-A0A9N9C9L8-F1
#
_cell.length_a   1.000
_cell.length_b   1.000
_cell.length_c   1.000
_cell.angle_alpha   90.00
_cell.angle_beta   90.00
_cell.angle_gamma   90.00
#
_symmetry.space_group_name_H-M   'P 1'
#
loop_
_entity.id
_entity.type
_entity.pdbx_description
1 polymer ?
#
loop_
_entity_poly.entity_id
_entity_poly.type
_entity_poly.pdbx_seq_one_letter_code
_entity_poly.pdbx_strand_id
1 'polypeptide(L)'
;MISNKSLLSVRDLVKIYKLSAKSQLSQNFILDKNVTDKIVKSSQIDSNDLLVVEVGAGPGLLTRSILDTGITNMIAVEKDKRFLPALMQLSEASRGNLPFNVASPLLIQWMKMLYKREGIFKFPNVIMTLMFQKEVGDRIAASVKDPERSRISVLVQSLSLSKPVLNVPVDNFEEVVRYFYGRRRKTLRSIFKTIKSRISPTEQGLLDYNLEKLEWDLTLRPEKISSEEFCKLTKIFIENSIKFPT
;
A
#
# COMPACT_ATOMS: atom_id res chain seq x y z
N MET A 1 -28.49 9.03 10.67
CA MET A 1 -29.16 8.59 9.41
C MET A 1 -29.07 9.72 8.40
N ILE A 2 -28.36 9.48 7.29
CA ILE A 2 -28.25 10.46 6.20
C ILE A 2 -29.63 10.55 5.52
N SER A 3 -30.20 11.75 5.42
CA SER A 3 -31.49 11.97 4.75
C SER A 3 -31.44 11.48 3.31
N ASN A 4 -32.24 10.46 2.99
CA ASN A 4 -32.17 9.72 1.72
C ASN A 4 -32.72 10.52 0.51
N LYS A 5 -33.25 11.73 0.72
CA LYS A 5 -33.97 12.50 -0.32
C LYS A 5 -33.08 13.33 -1.25
N SER A 6 -31.79 13.51 -0.96
CA SER A 6 -30.90 14.39 -1.73
C SER A 6 -29.73 13.71 -2.46
N LEU A 7 -29.61 12.38 -2.35
CA LEU A 7 -28.47 11.65 -2.93
C LEU A 7 -28.88 10.89 -4.17
N LEU A 8 -28.09 11.09 -5.24
CA LEU A 8 -28.25 10.37 -6.49
C LEU A 8 -28.16 8.86 -6.25
N SER A 9 -29.09 8.09 -6.81
CA SER A 9 -28.99 6.63 -6.77
C SER A 9 -27.77 6.17 -7.57
N VAL A 10 -27.26 4.97 -7.31
CA VAL A 10 -26.18 4.36 -8.10
C VAL A 10 -26.53 4.34 -9.60
N ARG A 11 -27.80 4.09 -9.94
CA ARG A 11 -28.28 4.13 -11.33
C ARG A 11 -28.21 5.53 -11.93
N ASP A 12 -28.48 6.57 -11.14
CA ASP A 12 -28.39 7.97 -11.58
C ASP A 12 -26.94 8.39 -11.74
N LEU A 13 -26.04 7.96 -10.85
CA LEU A 13 -24.60 8.17 -10.98
C LEU A 13 -24.07 7.52 -12.27
N VAL A 14 -24.48 6.28 -12.57
CA VAL A 14 -24.11 5.57 -13.81
C VAL A 14 -24.54 6.35 -15.06
N LYS A 15 -25.77 6.88 -15.06
CA LYS A 15 -26.32 7.67 -16.17
C LYS A 15 -25.66 9.03 -16.32
N ILE A 16 -25.52 9.79 -15.22
CA ILE A 16 -25.00 11.16 -15.22
C ILE A 16 -23.53 11.18 -15.61
N TYR A 17 -22.71 10.28 -15.08
CA TYR A 17 -21.27 10.27 -15.33
C TYR A 17 -20.86 9.50 -16.58
N LYS A 18 -21.84 9.03 -17.38
CA LYS A 18 -21.63 8.15 -18.55
C LYS A 18 -20.54 7.13 -18.25
N LEU A 19 -20.74 6.34 -17.19
CA LEU A 19 -19.79 5.37 -16.63
C LEU A 19 -19.38 4.33 -17.69
N SER A 20 -18.52 4.74 -18.60
CA SER A 20 -17.64 3.86 -19.34
C SER A 20 -16.38 3.74 -18.49
N ALA A 21 -16.06 2.51 -18.12
CA ALA A 21 -14.77 2.20 -17.53
C ALA A 21 -13.69 2.71 -18.51
N LYS A 22 -12.82 3.59 -18.05
CA LYS A 22 -11.65 3.94 -18.84
C LYS A 22 -10.69 2.76 -18.74
N SER A 23 -10.48 2.05 -19.85
CA SER A 23 -9.52 0.94 -19.95
C SER A 23 -8.11 1.36 -19.50
N GLN A 24 -7.72 2.61 -19.75
CA GLN A 24 -6.44 3.18 -19.30
C GLN A 24 -6.32 3.36 -17.77
N LEU A 25 -7.43 3.35 -17.03
CA LEU A 25 -7.45 3.44 -15.56
C LEU A 25 -7.80 2.09 -14.90
N SER A 26 -8.03 1.04 -15.70
CA SER A 26 -8.42 -0.30 -15.23
C SER A 26 -9.55 -0.27 -14.17
N GLN A 27 -10.56 0.58 -14.40
CA GLN A 27 -11.66 0.81 -13.47
C GLN A 27 -12.68 -0.33 -13.49
N ASN A 28 -12.96 -0.93 -12.32
CA ASN A 28 -14.08 -1.84 -12.10
C ASN A 28 -14.93 -1.29 -10.96
N PHE A 29 -16.21 -0.99 -11.23
CA PHE A 29 -17.09 -0.39 -10.22
C PHE A 29 -17.93 -1.47 -9.53
N ILE A 30 -17.90 -1.48 -8.20
CA ILE A 30 -18.85 -2.25 -7.41
C ILE A 30 -20.16 -1.45 -7.39
N LEU A 31 -21.21 -2.00 -7.98
CA LEU A 31 -22.54 -1.36 -8.08
C LEU A 31 -23.61 -2.04 -7.21
N ASP A 32 -23.23 -3.06 -6.44
CA ASP A 32 -24.11 -3.79 -5.52
C ASP A 32 -23.79 -3.41 -4.07
N LYS A 33 -24.78 -2.82 -3.39
CA LYS A 33 -24.65 -2.42 -1.98
C LYS A 33 -24.46 -3.61 -1.04
N ASN A 34 -24.99 -4.79 -1.38
CA ASN A 34 -24.80 -5.98 -0.55
C ASN A 34 -23.33 -6.42 -0.51
N VAL A 35 -22.60 -6.20 -1.62
CA VAL A 35 -21.16 -6.49 -1.68
C VAL A 35 -20.39 -5.47 -0.86
N THR A 36 -20.69 -4.17 -0.98
CA THR A 36 -19.99 -3.13 -0.20
C THR A 36 -20.28 -3.24 1.29
N ASP A 37 -21.51 -3.56 1.70
CA ASP A 37 -21.88 -3.78 3.10
C ASP A 37 -21.13 -5.01 3.68
N LYS A 38 -20.93 -6.08 2.89
CA LYS A 38 -20.10 -7.23 3.29
C LYS A 38 -18.63 -6.84 3.47
N ILE A 39 -18.07 -6.02 2.57
CA ILE A 39 -16.69 -5.52 2.68
C ILE A 39 -16.53 -4.75 4.00
N VAL A 40 -17.42 -3.80 4.28
CA VAL A 40 -17.40 -2.99 5.51
C VAL A 40 -17.48 -3.88 6.76
N LYS A 41 -18.38 -4.86 6.76
CA LYS A 41 -18.53 -5.82 7.86
C LYS A 41 -17.25 -6.66 8.07
N SER A 42 -16.65 -7.17 6.99
CA SER A 42 -15.40 -7.94 7.06
C SER A 42 -14.21 -7.12 7.54
N SER A 43 -14.21 -5.82 7.25
CA SER A 43 -13.22 -4.85 7.71
C SER A 43 -13.37 -4.46 9.18
N GLN A 44 -14.46 -4.86 9.84
CA GLN A 44 -14.75 -4.55 11.24
C GLN A 44 -14.77 -3.04 11.54
N ILE A 45 -15.17 -2.24 10.56
CA ILE A 45 -15.30 -0.78 10.73
C ILE A 45 -16.51 -0.50 11.60
N ASP A 46 -16.36 0.36 12.60
CA ASP A 46 -17.46 0.84 13.44
C ASP A 46 -17.36 2.35 13.74
N SER A 47 -18.34 2.88 14.48
CA SER A 47 -18.43 4.31 14.78
C SER A 47 -17.33 4.84 15.72
N ASN A 48 -16.57 3.97 16.38
CA ASN A 48 -15.47 4.33 17.28
C ASN A 48 -14.14 4.47 16.55
N ASP A 49 -14.04 4.05 15.29
CA ASP A 49 -12.84 4.26 14.49
C ASP A 49 -12.54 5.77 14.36
N LEU A 50 -11.29 6.14 14.64
CA LEU A 50 -10.87 7.55 14.64
C LEU A 50 -10.82 8.15 13.23
N LEU A 51 -10.52 7.33 12.23
CA LEU A 51 -10.40 7.71 10.83
C LEU A 51 -10.50 6.48 9.93
N VAL A 52 -11.40 6.52 8.94
CA VAL A 52 -11.40 5.56 7.84
C VAL A 52 -10.84 6.21 6.58
N VAL A 53 -9.96 5.50 5.87
CA VAL A 53 -9.41 5.97 4.60
C VAL A 53 -9.77 5.01 3.49
N GLU A 54 -10.52 5.48 2.51
CA GLU A 54 -10.87 4.73 1.29
C GLU A 54 -10.01 5.21 0.12
N VAL A 55 -9.48 4.27 -0.65
CA VAL A 55 -8.70 4.55 -1.87
C VAL A 55 -9.41 3.97 -3.08
N GLY A 56 -9.54 4.78 -4.14
CA GLY A 56 -10.28 4.43 -5.33
C GLY A 56 -11.79 4.41 -5.09
N ALA A 57 -12.32 5.46 -4.45
CA ALA A 57 -13.72 5.55 -4.06
C ALA A 57 -14.70 5.44 -5.24
N GLY A 58 -14.24 5.78 -6.45
CA GLY A 58 -15.03 5.73 -7.67
C GLY A 58 -16.33 6.53 -7.51
N PRO A 59 -17.49 5.99 -7.92
CA PRO A 59 -18.78 6.67 -7.76
C PRO A 59 -19.25 6.77 -6.30
N GLY A 60 -18.54 6.18 -5.33
CA GLY A 60 -18.80 6.37 -3.90
C GLY A 60 -19.75 5.35 -3.25
N LEU A 61 -19.96 4.18 -3.85
CA LEU A 61 -20.86 3.18 -3.25
C LEU A 61 -20.26 2.52 -2.00
N LEU A 62 -18.97 2.19 -2.01
CA LEU A 62 -18.28 1.71 -0.81
C LEU A 62 -18.16 2.83 0.23
N THR A 63 -17.85 4.06 -0.21
CA THR A 63 -17.93 5.27 0.63
C THR A 63 -19.26 5.36 1.38
N ARG A 64 -20.38 5.09 0.68
CA ARG A 64 -21.71 5.09 1.29
C ARG A 64 -21.85 4.05 2.40
N SER A 65 -21.47 2.81 2.13
CA SER A 65 -21.53 1.73 3.11
C SER A 65 -20.65 2.01 4.33
N ILE A 66 -19.49 2.65 4.14
CA ILE A 66 -18.62 3.08 5.24
C ILE A 66 -19.31 4.17 6.08
N LEU A 67 -19.88 5.19 5.44
CA LEU A 67 -20.59 6.27 6.15
C LEU A 67 -21.84 5.77 6.91
N ASP A 68 -22.49 4.72 6.40
CA ASP A 68 -23.64 4.08 7.06
C ASP A 68 -23.25 3.42 8.41
N THR A 69 -21.96 3.16 8.70
CA THR A 69 -21.52 2.66 10.02
C THR A 69 -21.57 3.71 11.12
N GLY A 70 -21.77 4.99 10.76
CA GLY A 70 -21.73 6.11 11.69
C GLY A 70 -20.35 6.73 11.86
N ILE A 71 -19.37 6.37 11.04
CA ILE A 71 -18.07 7.04 11.01
C ILE A 71 -18.25 8.54 10.75
N THR A 72 -17.53 9.37 11.49
CA THR A 72 -17.58 10.84 11.34
C THR A 72 -16.34 11.39 10.64
N ASN A 73 -15.22 10.68 10.74
CA ASN A 73 -13.96 11.06 10.14
C ASN A 73 -13.59 10.04 9.06
N MET A 74 -13.75 10.45 7.80
CA MET A 74 -13.39 9.63 6.65
C MET A 74 -12.65 10.45 5.61
N ILE A 75 -11.64 9.85 4.97
CA ILE A 75 -10.94 10.36 3.80
C ILE A 75 -11.22 9.42 2.62
N ALA A 76 -11.72 9.93 1.51
CA ALA A 76 -11.87 9.18 0.26
C ALA A 76 -10.96 9.75 -0.82
N VAL A 77 -10.16 8.87 -1.41
CA VAL A 77 -9.12 9.22 -2.37
C VAL A 77 -9.52 8.72 -3.75
N GLU A 78 -9.66 9.62 -4.73
CA GLU A 78 -10.04 9.26 -6.10
C GLU A 78 -9.13 9.95 -7.12
N LYS A 79 -8.70 9.22 -8.15
CA LYS A 79 -7.83 9.73 -9.23
C LYS A 79 -8.65 10.29 -10.40
N ASP A 80 -9.80 9.70 -10.69
CA ASP A 80 -10.69 10.12 -11.76
C ASP A 80 -11.59 11.26 -11.30
N LYS A 81 -11.23 12.48 -11.73
CA LYS A 81 -11.92 13.71 -11.37
C LYS A 81 -13.41 13.72 -11.72
N ARG A 82 -13.87 12.83 -12.63
CA ARG A 82 -15.30 12.69 -12.98
C ARG A 82 -16.17 12.35 -11.77
N PHE A 83 -15.62 11.68 -10.75
CA PHE A 83 -16.40 11.26 -9.58
C PHE A 83 -16.38 12.26 -8.43
N LEU A 84 -15.60 13.34 -8.52
CA LEU A 84 -15.55 14.36 -7.47
C LEU A 84 -16.93 14.91 -7.11
N PRO A 85 -17.85 15.23 -8.05
CA PRO A 85 -19.14 15.77 -7.65
C PRO A 85 -20.00 14.77 -6.86
N ALA A 86 -19.92 13.47 -7.16
CA ALA A 86 -20.60 12.43 -6.38
C ALA A 86 -20.02 12.30 -4.97
N LEU A 87 -18.70 12.32 -4.85
CA LEU A 87 -18.01 12.26 -3.56
C LEU A 87 -18.23 13.52 -2.72
N MET A 88 -18.33 14.70 -3.34
CA MET A 88 -18.68 15.95 -2.66
C MET A 88 -20.11 15.91 -2.10
N GLN A 89 -21.09 15.41 -2.86
CA GLN A 89 -22.45 15.23 -2.35
C GLN A 89 -22.49 14.29 -1.15
N LEU A 90 -21.68 13.23 -1.16
CA LEU A 90 -21.56 12.33 -0.01
C LEU A 90 -20.92 13.02 1.19
N SER A 91 -19.85 13.79 1.00
CA SER A 91 -19.18 14.57 2.04
C SER A 91 -20.11 15.60 2.68
N GLU A 92 -20.86 16.38 1.88
CA GLU A 92 -21.85 17.34 2.36
C GLU A 92 -22.95 16.65 3.17
N ALA A 93 -23.38 15.46 2.73
CA ALA A 93 -24.40 14.68 3.41
C ALA A 93 -23.90 13.98 4.68
N SER A 94 -22.59 13.77 4.84
CA SER A 94 -22.00 12.97 5.91
C SER A 94 -21.05 13.72 6.85
N ARG A 95 -20.79 15.01 6.62
CA ARG A 95 -19.81 15.85 7.34
C ARG A 95 -18.34 15.36 7.26
N GLY A 96 -18.01 14.45 6.35
CA GLY A 96 -16.65 13.89 6.18
C GLY A 96 -15.73 14.74 5.28
N ASN A 97 -14.41 14.62 5.45
CA ASN A 97 -13.40 15.47 4.78
C ASN A 97 -12.55 14.63 3.80
N LEU A 98 -12.76 14.77 2.48
CA LEU A 98 -12.23 13.83 1.46
C LEU A 98 -11.11 14.44 0.59
N PRO A 99 -9.81 14.17 0.86
CA PRO A 99 -8.70 14.53 -0.03
C PRO A 99 -8.36 13.47 -1.11
N PHE A 100 -7.95 13.93 -2.30
CA PHE A 100 -7.87 13.12 -3.54
C PHE A 100 -6.44 13.01 -4.13
N ASN A 101 -5.81 11.81 -4.20
CA ASN A 101 -4.85 11.38 -5.26
C ASN A 101 -4.24 9.94 -5.14
N VAL A 102 -3.85 9.35 -6.27
CA VAL A 102 -3.13 8.07 -6.57
C VAL A 102 -2.84 7.03 -5.45
N ALA A 103 -3.46 5.85 -5.56
CA ALA A 103 -3.41 4.73 -4.60
C ALA A 103 -2.03 4.18 -4.20
N SER A 104 -1.15 3.84 -5.15
CA SER A 104 0.13 3.17 -4.82
C SER A 104 1.19 4.13 -4.25
N PRO A 105 1.41 5.34 -4.82
CA PRO A 105 2.24 6.35 -4.19
C PRO A 105 1.72 6.75 -2.81
N LEU A 106 0.39 6.82 -2.65
CA LEU A 106 -0.23 7.16 -1.38
C LEU A 106 -0.03 6.06 -0.33
N LEU A 107 -0.13 4.79 -0.70
CA LEU A 107 0.21 3.67 0.18
C LEU A 107 1.67 3.75 0.66
N ILE A 108 2.61 4.03 -0.25
CA ILE A 108 4.03 4.20 0.10
C ILE A 108 4.21 5.42 1.02
N GLN A 109 3.54 6.53 0.74
CA GLN A 109 3.57 7.72 1.59
C GLN A 109 3.02 7.42 2.99
N TRP A 110 1.94 6.66 3.10
CA TRP A 110 1.41 6.20 4.38
C TRP A 110 2.33 5.25 5.11
N MET A 111 3.03 4.36 4.42
CA MET A 111 4.08 3.54 5.04
C MET A 111 5.20 4.41 5.63
N LYS A 112 5.61 5.49 4.94
CA LYS A 112 6.59 6.46 5.46
C LYS A 112 6.05 7.20 6.69
N MET A 113 4.81 7.65 6.65
CA MET A 113 4.17 8.33 7.79
C MET A 113 3.98 7.38 8.98
N LEU A 114 3.62 6.12 8.73
CA LEU A 114 3.50 5.07 9.75
C LEU A 114 4.84 4.82 10.44
N TYR A 115 5.91 4.68 9.66
CA TYR A 115 7.26 4.50 10.20
C TYR A 115 7.72 5.69 11.04
N LYS A 116 7.54 6.92 10.53
CA LYS A 116 7.94 8.15 11.22
C LYS A 116 7.00 8.53 12.37
N ARG A 117 5.89 7.80 12.55
CA ARG A 117 4.80 8.16 13.47
C ARG A 117 4.34 9.60 13.24
N GLU A 118 4.05 9.94 11.99
CA GLU A 118 3.64 11.26 11.53
C GLU A 118 2.18 11.26 11.02
N GLY A 119 1.59 12.45 10.96
CA GLY A 119 0.21 12.66 10.54
C GLY A 119 -0.78 11.77 11.30
N ILE A 120 -1.60 11.02 10.57
CA ILE A 120 -2.63 10.14 11.15
C ILE A 120 -2.02 8.99 11.98
N PHE A 121 -0.78 8.59 11.71
CA PHE A 121 -0.13 7.47 12.41
C PHE A 121 0.59 7.87 13.71
N LYS A 122 0.43 9.13 14.15
CA LYS A 122 0.71 9.55 15.54
C LYS A 122 -0.22 8.86 16.53
N PHE A 123 -1.42 8.53 16.09
CA PHE A 123 -2.39 7.80 16.90
C PHE A 123 -2.08 6.29 16.85
N PRO A 124 -2.13 5.58 18.00
CA PRO A 124 -2.03 4.13 18.01
C PRO A 124 -3.27 3.50 17.34
N ASN A 125 -3.12 2.28 16.81
CA ASN A 125 -4.22 1.46 16.28
C ASN A 125 -5.01 2.06 15.09
N VAL A 126 -4.33 2.80 14.21
CA VAL A 126 -4.96 3.24 12.94
C VAL A 126 -5.23 2.04 12.05
N ILE A 127 -6.52 1.74 11.83
CA ILE A 127 -6.97 0.72 10.89
C ILE A 127 -7.16 1.37 9.52
N MET A 128 -6.59 0.74 8.48
CA MET A 128 -6.78 1.17 7.09
C MET A 128 -7.49 0.08 6.29
N THR A 129 -8.67 0.39 5.77
CA THR A 129 -9.39 -0.45 4.80
C THR A 129 -9.24 0.16 3.42
N LEU A 130 -8.33 -0.38 2.62
CA LEU A 130 -7.98 0.16 1.32
C LEU A 130 -8.51 -0.74 0.21
N MET A 131 -9.16 -0.15 -0.79
CA MET A 131 -9.55 -0.87 -2.00
C MET A 131 -8.49 -0.70 -3.08
N PHE A 132 -8.12 -1.82 -3.71
CA PHE A 132 -7.20 -1.85 -4.83
C PHE A 132 -7.82 -2.69 -5.96
N GLN A 133 -7.31 -2.52 -7.18
CA GLN A 133 -7.53 -3.51 -8.24
C GLN A 133 -7.10 -4.89 -7.74
N LYS A 134 -7.83 -5.95 -8.13
CA LYS A 134 -7.56 -7.32 -7.67
C LYS A 134 -6.08 -7.71 -7.77
N GLU A 135 -5.45 -7.49 -8.93
CA GLU A 135 -4.02 -7.76 -9.14
C GLU A 135 -3.10 -7.01 -8.16
N VAL A 136 -3.45 -5.78 -7.79
CA VAL A 136 -2.69 -4.99 -6.82
C VAL A 136 -2.94 -5.49 -5.39
N GLY A 137 -4.18 -5.86 -5.06
CA GLY A 137 -4.51 -6.49 -3.77
C GLY A 137 -3.81 -7.84 -3.60
N ASP A 138 -3.83 -8.69 -4.62
CA ASP A 138 -3.13 -9.97 -4.68
C ASP A 138 -1.63 -9.75 -4.47
N ARG A 139 -1.04 -8.76 -5.15
CA ARG A 139 0.36 -8.36 -4.92
C ARG A 139 0.63 -7.93 -3.49
N ILE A 140 -0.20 -7.10 -2.88
CA ILE A 140 0.01 -6.62 -1.50
C ILE A 140 -0.02 -7.81 -0.52
N ALA A 141 -0.96 -8.73 -0.70
CA ALA A 141 -1.15 -9.91 0.16
C ALA A 141 -0.19 -11.08 -0.15
N ALA A 142 0.53 -11.03 -1.27
CA ALA A 142 1.35 -12.13 -1.78
C ALA A 142 2.41 -12.62 -0.77
N SER A 143 2.33 -13.92 -0.44
CA SER A 143 3.32 -14.61 0.41
C SER A 143 4.66 -14.83 -0.32
N VAL A 144 5.72 -15.21 0.41
CA VAL A 144 7.07 -15.43 -0.16
C VAL A 144 7.08 -16.38 -1.37
N LYS A 145 6.20 -17.37 -1.39
CA LYS A 145 6.16 -18.37 -2.48
C LYS A 145 5.24 -17.96 -3.63
N ASP A 146 4.43 -16.93 -3.45
CA ASP A 146 3.39 -16.50 -4.38
C ASP A 146 3.98 -15.87 -5.67
N PRO A 147 3.49 -16.24 -6.86
CA PRO A 147 3.94 -15.64 -8.13
C PRO A 147 3.64 -14.13 -8.25
N GLU A 148 2.63 -13.61 -7.56
CA GLU A 148 2.29 -12.19 -7.54
C GLU A 148 3.14 -11.39 -6.53
N ARG A 149 4.08 -12.03 -5.82
CA ARG A 149 4.98 -11.31 -4.91
C ARG A 149 5.82 -10.29 -5.66
N SER A 150 5.82 -9.06 -5.15
CA SER A 150 6.47 -7.92 -5.78
C SER A 150 7.00 -6.94 -4.74
N ARG A 151 7.57 -5.83 -5.20
CA ARG A 151 8.08 -4.75 -4.34
C ARG A 151 7.04 -4.26 -3.31
N ILE A 152 5.77 -4.13 -3.72
CA ILE A 152 4.72 -3.60 -2.84
C ILE A 152 4.37 -4.57 -1.71
N SER A 153 4.44 -5.89 -1.95
CA SER A 153 4.23 -6.92 -0.94
C SER A 153 5.20 -6.74 0.22
N VAL A 154 6.49 -6.61 -0.11
CA VAL A 154 7.56 -6.50 0.89
C VAL A 154 7.46 -5.20 1.69
N LEU A 155 7.15 -4.08 1.02
CA LEU A 155 6.99 -2.77 1.66
C LEU A 155 5.82 -2.73 2.65
N VAL A 156 4.68 -3.29 2.28
CA VAL A 156 3.49 -3.26 3.13
C VAL A 156 3.66 -4.24 4.30
N GLN A 157 4.07 -5.48 4.01
CA GLN A 157 4.17 -6.55 5.02
C GLN A 157 5.24 -6.26 6.10
N SER A 158 6.25 -5.42 5.82
CA SER A 158 7.26 -5.05 6.83
C SER A 158 6.70 -4.20 7.98
N LEU A 159 5.59 -3.50 7.74
CA LEU A 159 5.03 -2.49 8.64
C LEU A 159 3.61 -2.80 9.15
N SER A 160 2.84 -3.62 8.45
CA SER A 160 1.37 -3.71 8.63
C SER A 160 0.85 -5.04 9.20
N LEU A 161 1.73 -5.93 9.65
CA LEU A 161 1.33 -7.19 10.32
C LEU A 161 1.39 -7.06 11.85
N SER A 162 0.71 -7.98 12.54
CA SER A 162 0.62 -8.09 14.01
C SER A 162 1.97 -8.09 14.75
N LYS A 163 3.07 -8.32 14.02
CA LYS A 163 4.44 -8.06 14.46
C LYS A 163 5.15 -7.24 13.38
N PRO A 164 5.20 -5.90 13.49
CA PRO A 164 6.02 -5.10 12.58
C PRO A 164 7.47 -5.56 12.68
N VAL A 165 8.13 -5.77 11.54
CA VAL A 165 9.53 -6.23 11.47
C VAL A 165 10.47 -5.15 10.95
N LEU A 166 9.95 -3.98 10.53
CA LEU A 166 10.77 -2.87 10.08
C LEU A 166 11.46 -2.18 11.28
N ASN A 167 12.78 -2.27 11.28
CA ASN A 167 13.67 -1.63 12.27
C ASN A 167 14.76 -0.78 11.60
N VAL A 168 14.47 -0.29 10.40
CA VAL A 168 15.34 0.53 9.55
C VAL A 168 14.52 1.65 8.89
N PRO A 169 15.12 2.78 8.50
CA PRO A 169 14.43 3.84 7.78
C PRO A 169 13.72 3.35 6.52
N VAL A 170 12.45 3.73 6.34
CA VAL A 170 11.65 3.32 5.17
C VAL A 170 12.29 3.75 3.86
N ASP A 171 12.92 4.92 3.81
CA ASP A 171 13.55 5.42 2.58
C ASP A 171 14.72 4.50 2.15
N ASN A 172 15.58 4.11 3.09
CA ASN A 172 16.66 3.14 2.84
C ASN A 172 16.10 1.75 2.50
N PHE A 173 15.08 1.30 3.22
CA PHE A 173 14.44 0.02 2.95
C PHE A 173 13.81 -0.01 1.55
N GLU A 174 13.08 1.04 1.17
CA GLU A 174 12.50 1.20 -0.16
C GLU A 174 13.58 1.20 -1.24
N GLU A 175 14.71 1.85 -1.01
CA GLU A 175 15.85 1.85 -1.93
C GLU A 175 16.41 0.45 -2.16
N VAL A 176 16.67 -0.30 -1.07
CA VAL A 176 17.16 -1.68 -1.11
C VAL A 176 16.17 -2.57 -1.85
N VAL A 177 14.90 -2.59 -1.43
CA VAL A 177 13.87 -3.43 -2.05
C VAL A 177 13.72 -3.06 -3.52
N ARG A 178 13.72 -1.77 -3.88
CA ARG A 178 13.65 -1.30 -5.27
C ARG A 178 14.84 -1.80 -6.10
N TYR A 179 16.06 -1.71 -5.57
CA TYR A 179 17.26 -2.15 -6.28
C TYR A 179 17.24 -3.65 -6.58
N PHE A 180 16.87 -4.47 -5.59
CA PHE A 180 16.82 -5.93 -5.72
C PHE A 180 15.64 -6.37 -6.60
N TYR A 181 14.44 -5.84 -6.41
CA TYR A 181 13.28 -6.18 -7.27
C TYR A 181 13.43 -5.68 -8.71
N GLY A 182 14.17 -4.59 -8.95
CA GLY A 182 14.59 -4.20 -10.31
C GLY A 182 15.39 -5.29 -11.03
N ARG A 183 15.96 -6.23 -10.28
CA ARG A 183 16.73 -7.39 -10.75
C ARG A 183 16.07 -8.72 -10.38
N ARG A 184 14.73 -8.77 -10.25
CA ARG A 184 13.97 -9.96 -9.81
C ARG A 184 14.31 -11.27 -10.53
N ARG A 185 14.70 -11.22 -11.81
CA ARG A 185 15.07 -12.43 -12.58
C ARG A 185 16.51 -12.92 -12.34
N LYS A 186 17.30 -12.22 -11.53
CA LYS A 186 18.68 -12.57 -11.18
C LYS A 186 18.72 -13.20 -9.79
N THR A 187 19.66 -14.10 -9.57
CA THR A 187 19.94 -14.63 -8.22
C THR A 187 20.61 -13.56 -7.37
N LEU A 188 20.49 -13.68 -6.04
CA LEU A 188 21.19 -12.80 -5.10
C LEU A 188 22.69 -12.79 -5.37
N ARG A 189 23.29 -13.96 -5.63
CA ARG A 189 24.71 -14.09 -6.02
C ARG A 189 25.08 -13.18 -7.18
N SER A 190 24.27 -13.15 -8.24
CA SER A 190 24.51 -12.29 -9.40
C SER A 190 24.36 -10.80 -9.06
N ILE A 191 23.42 -10.47 -8.19
CA ILE A 191 23.17 -9.08 -7.75
C ILE A 191 24.36 -8.60 -6.90
N PHE A 192 24.77 -9.36 -5.89
CA PHE A 192 25.91 -9.04 -5.04
C PHE A 192 27.22 -8.97 -5.82
N LYS A 193 27.45 -9.86 -6.79
CA LYS A 193 28.61 -9.75 -7.70
C LYS A 193 28.65 -8.39 -8.40
N THR A 194 27.49 -7.91 -8.86
CA THR A 194 27.38 -6.60 -9.51
C THR A 194 27.66 -5.46 -8.52
N ILE A 195 27.12 -5.53 -7.30
CA ILE A 195 27.37 -4.51 -6.26
C ILE A 195 28.85 -4.46 -5.92
N LYS A 196 29.48 -5.62 -5.64
CA LYS A 196 30.90 -5.71 -5.31
C LYS A 196 31.81 -5.11 -6.37
N SER A 197 31.48 -5.29 -7.65
CA SER A 197 32.27 -4.72 -8.76
C SER A 197 32.30 -3.18 -8.79
N ARG A 198 31.46 -2.51 -7.99
CA ARG A 198 31.32 -1.05 -7.99
C ARG A 198 31.62 -0.40 -6.63
N ILE A 199 32.13 -1.16 -5.65
CA ILE A 199 32.49 -0.67 -4.31
C ILE A 199 33.95 -0.99 -4.01
N SER A 200 34.54 -0.26 -3.06
CA SER A 200 35.95 -0.42 -2.66
C SER A 200 36.24 -1.81 -2.08
N PRO A 201 37.49 -2.29 -2.12
CA PRO A 201 37.87 -3.59 -1.52
C PRO A 201 37.49 -3.71 -0.04
N THR A 202 37.58 -2.61 0.72
CA THR A 202 37.16 -2.56 2.13
C THR A 202 35.65 -2.80 2.28
N GLU A 203 34.83 -2.14 1.47
CA GLU A 203 33.37 -2.33 1.48
C GLU A 203 32.98 -3.75 1.02
N GLN A 204 33.73 -4.33 0.08
CA GLN A 204 33.53 -5.73 -0.33
C GLN A 204 33.77 -6.70 0.84
N GLY A 205 34.88 -6.54 1.57
CA GLY A 205 35.19 -7.38 2.72
C GLY A 205 34.15 -7.27 3.84
N LEU A 206 33.67 -6.05 4.13
CA LEU A 206 32.60 -5.82 5.09
C LEU A 206 31.27 -6.45 4.66
N LEU A 207 30.91 -6.31 3.38
CA LEU A 207 29.70 -6.92 2.84
C LEU A 207 29.78 -8.45 2.95
N ASP A 208 30.91 -9.05 2.63
CA ASP A 208 31.10 -10.51 2.72
C ASP A 208 31.02 -11.02 4.15
N TYR A 209 31.71 -10.37 5.07
CA TYR A 209 31.64 -10.71 6.49
C TYR A 209 30.20 -10.67 7.03
N ASN A 210 29.41 -9.67 6.63
CA ASN A 210 28.03 -9.55 7.07
C ASN A 210 27.09 -10.55 6.38
N LEU A 211 27.31 -10.88 5.10
CA LEU A 211 26.51 -11.87 4.39
C LEU A 211 26.75 -13.30 4.90
N GLU A 212 27.98 -13.65 5.28
CA GLU A 212 28.30 -14.96 5.87
C GLU A 212 27.55 -15.19 7.18
N LYS A 213 27.46 -14.17 8.04
CA LYS A 213 26.71 -14.24 9.30
C LYS A 213 25.20 -14.42 9.15
N LEU A 214 24.64 -14.12 7.98
CA LEU A 214 23.21 -14.26 7.73
C LEU A 214 22.81 -15.68 7.33
N GLU A 215 23.76 -16.58 7.07
CA GLU A 215 23.51 -17.95 6.59
C GLU A 215 22.57 -18.01 5.36
N TRP A 216 22.66 -17.01 4.49
CA TRP A 216 21.74 -16.85 3.36
C TRP A 216 22.04 -17.77 2.19
N ASP A 217 20.98 -18.35 1.61
CA ASP A 217 21.03 -18.98 0.31
C ASP A 217 21.08 -17.91 -0.81
N LEU A 218 22.31 -17.60 -1.25
CA LEU A 218 22.54 -16.65 -2.35
C LEU A 218 22.08 -17.16 -3.73
N THR A 219 21.61 -18.41 -3.85
CA THR A 219 21.02 -18.91 -5.09
C THR A 219 19.58 -18.45 -5.29
N LEU A 220 18.92 -18.00 -4.21
CA LEU A 220 17.57 -17.45 -4.26
C LEU A 220 17.46 -16.21 -5.15
N ARG A 221 16.25 -15.96 -5.65
CA ARG A 221 15.87 -14.71 -6.33
C ARG A 221 15.25 -13.74 -5.32
N PRO A 222 15.27 -12.41 -5.59
CA PRO A 222 14.68 -11.40 -4.72
C PRO A 222 13.23 -11.69 -4.29
N GLU A 223 12.38 -12.24 -5.17
CA GLU A 223 11.00 -12.58 -4.80
C GLU A 223 10.90 -13.68 -3.71
N LYS A 224 11.95 -14.48 -3.50
CA LYS A 224 11.94 -15.60 -2.54
C LYS A 224 12.47 -15.23 -1.15
N ILE A 225 12.73 -13.96 -0.91
CA ILE A 225 13.26 -13.45 0.35
C ILE A 225 12.13 -12.80 1.16
N SER A 226 12.13 -13.03 2.47
CA SER A 226 11.17 -12.49 3.43
C SER A 226 11.39 -11.00 3.73
N SER A 227 10.38 -10.34 4.31
CA SER A 227 10.50 -8.93 4.70
C SER A 227 11.52 -8.71 5.82
N GLU A 228 11.68 -9.68 6.72
CA GLU A 228 12.69 -9.65 7.78
C GLU A 228 14.10 -9.70 7.21
N GLU A 229 14.32 -10.57 6.22
CA GLU A 229 15.59 -10.66 5.51
C GLU A 229 15.92 -9.37 4.75
N PHE A 230 14.94 -8.74 4.09
CA PHE A 230 15.14 -7.41 3.52
C PHE A 230 15.50 -6.35 4.59
N CYS A 231 14.97 -6.45 5.81
CA CYS A 231 15.34 -5.53 6.90
C CYS A 231 16.79 -5.76 7.33
N LYS A 232 17.21 -7.02 7.51
CA LYS A 232 18.60 -7.40 7.81
C LYS A 232 19.56 -6.87 6.74
N LEU A 233 19.20 -7.03 5.48
CA LEU A 233 19.97 -6.50 4.35
C LEU A 233 20.09 -4.99 4.42
N THR A 234 18.98 -4.30 4.65
CA THR A 234 18.96 -2.83 4.74
C THR A 234 19.90 -2.33 5.85
N LYS A 235 19.95 -3.01 7.00
CA LYS A 235 20.92 -2.69 8.06
C LYS A 235 22.35 -2.79 7.58
N ILE A 236 22.71 -3.88 6.88
CA ILE A 236 24.05 -4.05 6.33
C ILE A 236 24.42 -2.90 5.40
N PHE A 237 23.52 -2.49 4.50
CA PHE A 237 23.80 -1.36 3.61
C PHE A 237 23.97 -0.03 4.36
N ILE A 238 23.16 0.23 5.39
CA ILE A 238 23.24 1.45 6.21
C ILE A 238 24.53 1.47 7.05
N GLU A 239 24.77 0.43 7.84
CA GLU A 239 25.88 0.36 8.81
C GLU A 239 27.24 0.43 8.12
N ASN A 240 27.32 -0.05 6.87
CA ASN A 240 28.55 -0.03 6.09
C ASN A 240 28.59 1.12 5.08
N SER A 241 27.61 2.04 5.09
CA SER A 241 27.49 3.18 4.16
C SER A 241 27.58 2.80 2.68
N ILE A 242 27.16 1.59 2.33
CA ILE A 242 27.25 1.05 0.97
C ILE A 242 26.15 1.68 0.11
N LYS A 243 26.54 2.40 -0.93
CA LYS A 243 25.58 2.98 -1.89
C LYS A 243 25.26 2.01 -3.01
N PHE A 244 24.00 2.03 -3.46
CA PHE A 244 23.63 1.25 -4.63
C PHE A 244 24.21 1.86 -5.91
N PRO A 245 24.68 1.01 -6.85
CA PRO A 245 24.99 1.44 -8.20
C PRO A 245 23.78 2.09 -8.87
N THR A 246 23.96 3.30 -9.41
CA THR A 246 23.04 3.88 -10.40
C THR A 246 23.08 3.10 -11.71
#